data_AF-A0A562USY2-F1
#
_entry.id   AF-A0A562USY2-F1
#
_cell.length_a   1.000
_cell.length_b   1.000
_cell.length_c   1.000
_cell.angle_alpha   90.00
_cell.angle_beta   90.00
_cell.angle_gamma   90.00
#
_symmetry.space_group_name_H-M   'P 1'
#
loop_
_entity.id
_entity.type
_entity.pdbx_description
1 polymer ?
#
loop_
_entity_poly.entity_id
_entity_poly.type
_entity_poly.pdbx_seq_one_letter_code
_entity_poly.pdbx_strand_id
1 'polypeptide(L)'
;MDKRTDAQSGVSGEKFELTPARHFELEYLPVPVALSAYITTLYHYRCDEKKIHDIQPAAIGHLVIFPYGEGEMRFRDGRVDPSNQVNLLTPFSVAAPFEVRGPFHAIGAVMTPLGWAAFTGMDAGEHGNRLYRAADWLGPEVEEVGISLCDAYLNGTKSGTDCAEALCSFIEANLNPVKPRHAKLIHAVIQWLSGDLNPALEDLHAEISYSERQAQRLIERYFGLPPQALARKYRALRAAGLLSLPTLAPEYEAKLGEAFYDQSHMIREIRLFAGRTPSRLTDDDSPYLTEMLDLRNFREIDPIGPTDRLRSK
;
A
#
# COMPACT_ATOMS: atom_id res chain seq x y z
N MET A 1 3.79 -40.14 31.17
CA MET A 1 2.47 -40.47 30.59
C MET A 1 1.63 -39.22 30.73
N ASP A 2 1.57 -38.45 29.65
CA ASP A 2 1.12 -37.06 29.59
C ASP A 2 -0.37 -36.89 29.91
N LYS A 3 -0.68 -35.95 30.80
CA LYS A 3 -2.02 -35.35 30.92
C LYS A 3 -2.06 -34.12 30.03
N ARG A 4 -2.84 -34.21 28.94
CA ARG A 4 -3.25 -33.07 28.12
C ARG A 4 -4.15 -32.16 28.95
N THR A 5 -3.82 -30.87 28.97
CA THR A 5 -4.72 -29.80 29.41
C THR A 5 -5.13 -29.04 28.17
N ASP A 6 -6.38 -29.23 27.74
CA ASP A 6 -7.02 -28.43 26.71
C ASP A 6 -7.29 -27.03 27.27
N ALA A 7 -6.54 -26.05 26.80
CA ALA A 7 -6.87 -24.64 26.98
C ALA A 7 -7.77 -24.20 25.82
N GLN A 8 -9.07 -24.14 26.09
CA GLN A 8 -10.05 -23.46 25.23
C GLN A 8 -9.75 -21.95 25.23
N SER A 9 -9.24 -21.44 24.10
CA SER A 9 -9.15 -20.01 23.84
C SER A 9 -10.53 -19.50 23.38
N GLY A 10 -11.28 -18.92 24.31
CA GLY A 10 -12.46 -18.13 24.00
C GLY A 10 -12.06 -16.79 23.38
N VAL A 11 -12.40 -16.59 22.11
CA VAL A 11 -12.54 -15.26 21.51
C VAL A 11 -14.02 -15.14 21.14
N SER A 12 -14.75 -14.38 21.95
CA SER A 12 -16.14 -14.02 21.68
C SER A 12 -16.20 -13.15 20.44
N GLY A 13 -16.81 -13.68 19.39
CA GLY A 13 -17.00 -12.98 18.13
C GLY A 13 -18.05 -11.88 18.25
N GLU A 14 -17.61 -10.64 18.40
CA GLU A 14 -18.30 -9.53 17.74
C GLU A 14 -18.01 -9.66 16.25
N LYS A 15 -19.05 -9.66 15.41
CA LYS A 15 -18.88 -9.61 13.96
C LYS A 15 -18.15 -8.30 13.64
N PHE A 16 -16.92 -8.40 13.10
CA PHE A 16 -16.19 -7.27 12.56
C PHE A 16 -16.93 -6.75 11.31
N GLU A 17 -17.90 -5.89 11.53
CA GLU A 17 -18.62 -5.18 10.47
C GLU A 17 -17.80 -3.98 10.02
N LEU A 18 -17.68 -3.85 8.70
CA LEU A 18 -16.87 -2.85 8.04
C LEU A 18 -17.70 -1.60 7.84
N THR A 19 -17.05 -0.44 7.87
CA THR A 19 -17.70 0.81 7.52
C THR A 19 -18.11 0.75 6.04
N PRO A 20 -19.38 1.03 5.69
CA PRO A 20 -19.81 1.05 4.29
C PRO A 20 -19.07 2.16 3.54
N ALA A 21 -18.67 1.92 2.29
CA ALA A 21 -17.74 2.82 1.62
C ALA A 21 -18.37 4.08 1.01
N ARG A 22 -19.71 4.16 0.90
CA ARG A 22 -20.42 5.40 0.57
C ARG A 22 -20.18 6.55 1.56
N HIS A 23 -19.49 6.28 2.67
CA HIS A 23 -19.15 7.25 3.71
C HIS A 23 -17.69 7.75 3.62
N PHE A 24 -16.98 7.42 2.53
CA PHE A 24 -15.59 7.82 2.30
C PHE A 24 -15.50 8.76 1.10
N GLU A 25 -14.66 9.80 1.23
CA GLU A 25 -14.22 10.66 0.12
C GLU A 25 -12.71 10.47 -0.04
N LEU A 26 -12.24 10.11 -1.25
CA LEU A 26 -10.82 10.06 -1.57
C LEU A 26 -10.52 10.92 -2.79
N GLU A 27 -9.70 11.95 -2.58
CA GLU A 27 -9.21 12.82 -3.63
C GLU A 27 -7.76 12.46 -3.97
N TYR A 28 -7.50 12.18 -5.25
CA TYR A 28 -6.16 11.98 -5.78
C TYR A 28 -5.58 13.27 -6.32
N LEU A 29 -4.42 13.64 -5.82
CA LEU A 29 -3.77 14.92 -6.07
C LEU A 29 -2.58 14.75 -7.04
N PRO A 30 -2.29 15.76 -7.87
CA PRO A 30 -1.22 15.69 -8.85
C PRO A 30 0.15 15.60 -8.16
N VAL A 31 0.97 14.65 -8.60
CA VAL A 31 2.39 14.56 -8.20
C VAL A 31 3.24 15.35 -9.19
N PRO A 32 4.14 16.24 -8.74
CA PRO A 32 5.08 16.92 -9.62
C PRO A 32 5.91 15.93 -10.44
N VAL A 33 6.08 16.19 -11.74
CA VAL A 33 6.80 15.28 -12.66
C VAL A 33 8.21 14.95 -12.16
N ALA A 34 8.90 15.94 -11.58
CA ALA A 34 10.24 15.78 -11.01
C ALA A 34 10.32 14.74 -9.88
N LEU A 35 9.21 14.50 -9.18
CA LEU A 35 9.12 13.57 -8.04
C LEU A 35 8.44 12.24 -8.37
N SER A 36 8.02 12.04 -9.63
CA SER A 36 7.32 10.82 -10.05
C SER A 36 8.11 9.52 -9.88
N ALA A 37 9.44 9.60 -9.78
CA ALA A 37 10.30 8.45 -9.48
C ALA A 37 10.32 8.05 -7.99
N TYR A 38 9.85 8.94 -7.11
CA TYR A 38 9.89 8.77 -5.65
C TYR A 38 8.48 8.71 -5.04
N ILE A 39 7.53 9.46 -5.58
CA ILE A 39 6.14 9.54 -5.10
C ILE A 39 5.21 9.06 -6.21
N THR A 40 4.36 8.07 -5.91
CA THR A 40 3.36 7.56 -6.87
C THR A 40 2.09 8.38 -6.83
N THR A 41 1.68 8.76 -5.61
CA THR A 41 0.36 9.29 -5.33
C THR A 41 0.42 10.28 -4.17
N LEU A 42 -0.23 11.43 -4.33
CA LEU A 42 -0.67 12.29 -3.23
C LEU A 42 -2.18 12.10 -3.08
N TYR A 43 -2.68 12.06 -1.85
CA TYR A 43 -4.10 11.87 -1.60
C TYR A 43 -4.59 12.65 -0.39
N HIS A 44 -5.89 12.91 -0.40
CA HIS A 44 -6.66 13.42 0.72
C HIS A 44 -7.91 12.55 0.90
N TYR A 45 -7.96 11.85 2.02
CA TYR A 45 -9.02 10.95 2.41
C TYR A 45 -9.83 11.55 3.55
N ARG A 46 -11.15 11.39 3.52
CA ARG A 46 -12.08 11.84 4.56
C ARG A 46 -13.17 10.82 4.84
N CYS A 47 -13.54 10.71 6.11
CA CYS A 47 -14.68 9.96 6.58
C CYS A 47 -15.29 10.65 7.80
N ASP A 48 -16.57 11.00 7.73
CA ASP A 48 -17.27 11.70 8.83
C ASP A 48 -17.93 10.73 9.83
N GLU A 49 -17.77 9.42 9.65
CA GLU A 49 -18.34 8.40 10.55
C GLU A 49 -17.67 8.43 11.93
N LYS A 50 -18.47 8.25 12.99
CA LYS A 50 -17.96 8.28 14.37
C LYS A 50 -17.07 7.09 14.73
N LYS A 51 -17.28 5.95 14.07
CA LYS A 51 -16.54 4.72 14.30
C LYS A 51 -16.26 4.08 12.96
N ILE A 52 -14.99 3.95 12.64
CA ILE A 52 -14.53 3.44 11.35
C ILE A 52 -13.80 2.15 11.59
N HIS A 53 -14.22 1.10 10.89
CA HIS A 53 -13.56 -0.20 10.84
C HIS A 53 -13.29 -0.54 9.39
N ASP A 54 -12.02 -0.64 9.02
CA ASP A 54 -11.67 -1.03 7.67
C ASP A 54 -10.38 -1.85 7.63
N ILE A 55 -9.91 -2.18 6.44
CA ILE A 55 -8.69 -2.93 6.21
C ILE A 55 -7.82 -2.17 5.20
N GLN A 56 -6.60 -1.86 5.62
CA GLN A 56 -5.53 -1.38 4.76
C GLN A 56 -5.02 -2.56 3.91
N PRO A 57 -5.11 -2.52 2.56
CA PRO A 57 -4.48 -3.53 1.72
C PRO A 57 -2.96 -3.55 1.88
N ALA A 58 -2.33 -4.63 1.41
CA ALA A 58 -0.89 -4.67 1.27
C ALA A 58 -0.41 -3.54 0.36
N ALA A 59 0.33 -2.58 0.91
CA ALA A 59 0.70 -1.33 0.25
C ALA A 59 2.22 -1.12 0.23
N ILE A 60 2.63 -0.06 -0.47
CA ILE A 60 3.97 0.54 -0.38
C ILE A 60 3.99 1.58 0.75
N GLY A 61 5.15 2.16 1.06
CA GLY A 61 5.31 3.01 2.24
C GLY A 61 4.78 4.43 2.04
N HIS A 62 4.18 5.02 3.08
CA HIS A 62 3.58 6.36 3.06
C HIS A 62 4.17 7.24 4.16
N LEU A 63 4.27 8.54 3.88
CA LEU A 63 4.23 9.58 4.92
C LEU A 63 2.81 10.15 4.95
N VAL A 64 2.17 10.15 6.11
CA VAL A 64 0.77 10.59 6.23
C VAL A 64 0.54 11.36 7.51
N ILE A 65 -0.30 12.40 7.43
CA ILE A 65 -0.82 13.12 8.59
C ILE A 65 -2.30 12.78 8.80
N PHE A 66 -2.72 12.73 10.06
CA PHE A 66 -4.10 12.51 10.48
C PHE A 66 -4.59 13.73 11.28
N PRO A 67 -5.14 14.76 10.61
CA PRO A 67 -5.67 15.94 11.31
C PRO A 67 -6.87 15.61 12.20
N TYR A 68 -7.67 14.62 11.79
CA TYR A 68 -8.80 14.10 12.56
C TYR A 68 -8.67 12.58 12.72
N GLY A 69 -9.15 12.09 13.86
CA GLY A 69 -9.31 10.67 14.12
C GLY A 69 -8.11 10.07 14.84
N GLU A 70 -8.42 9.18 15.77
CA GLU A 70 -7.42 8.40 16.52
C GLU A 70 -7.84 6.94 16.51
N GLY A 71 -6.89 6.07 16.26
CA GLY A 71 -7.14 4.67 16.03
C GLY A 71 -5.95 3.78 16.30
N GLU A 72 -6.11 2.53 15.90
CA GLU A 72 -5.07 1.53 15.95
C GLU A 72 -5.14 0.61 14.74
N MET A 73 -3.97 0.11 14.35
CA MET A 73 -3.83 -0.86 13.27
C MET A 73 -3.34 -2.18 13.84
N ARG A 74 -4.00 -3.27 13.43
CA ARG A 74 -3.72 -4.63 13.89
C ARG A 74 -2.98 -5.40 12.80
N PHE A 75 -1.88 -6.04 13.16
CA PHE A 75 -1.06 -6.82 12.23
C PHE A 75 -1.25 -8.31 12.42
N ARG A 76 -0.89 -9.07 11.39
CA ARG A 76 -1.10 -10.53 11.34
C ARG A 76 -0.35 -11.29 12.44
N ASP A 77 0.76 -10.76 12.93
CA ASP A 77 1.54 -11.35 14.01
C ASP A 77 1.03 -11.00 15.42
N GLY A 78 -0.10 -10.30 15.51
CA GLY A 78 -0.75 -9.91 16.76
C GLY A 78 -0.28 -8.57 17.32
N ARG A 79 0.70 -7.90 16.69
CA ARG A 79 1.07 -6.53 17.05
C ARG A 79 -0.08 -5.57 16.77
N VAL A 80 -0.14 -4.52 17.58
CA VAL A 80 -1.07 -3.40 17.43
C VAL A 80 -0.27 -2.12 17.56
N ASP A 81 -0.33 -1.26 16.55
CA ASP A 81 0.30 0.06 16.59
C ASP A 81 -0.80 1.14 16.66
N PRO A 82 -0.72 2.10 17.60
CA PRO A 82 -1.62 3.24 17.64
C PRO A 82 -1.29 4.25 16.54
N SER A 83 -2.30 4.96 16.05
CA SER A 83 -2.09 6.12 15.17
C SER A 83 -1.58 7.32 15.95
N ASN A 84 -0.77 8.14 15.29
CA ASN A 84 -0.33 9.45 15.75
C ASN A 84 -0.90 10.53 14.80
N GLN A 85 -0.62 11.81 15.03
CA GLN A 85 -0.98 12.85 14.06
C GLN A 85 -0.06 12.82 12.82
N VAL A 86 1.18 12.37 12.98
CA VAL A 86 2.17 12.25 11.89
C VAL A 86 2.75 10.84 11.90
N ASN A 87 2.51 10.10 10.82
CA ASN A 87 2.78 8.66 10.75
C ASN A 87 3.60 8.29 9.54
N LEU A 88 4.36 7.21 9.72
CA LEU A 88 4.89 6.41 8.63
C LEU A 88 4.12 5.10 8.58
N LEU A 89 3.33 4.91 7.53
CA LEU A 89 2.87 3.57 7.17
C LEU A 89 4.02 2.94 6.40
N THR A 90 4.65 1.93 7.00
CA THR A 90 5.72 1.18 6.34
C THR A 90 5.14 0.27 5.24
N PRO A 91 5.96 -0.26 4.31
CA PRO A 91 5.47 -1.23 3.33
C PRO A 91 4.82 -2.45 4.00
N PHE A 92 3.62 -2.82 3.52
CA PHE A 92 2.87 -3.94 4.07
C PHE A 92 2.96 -5.15 3.16
N SER A 93 3.29 -6.31 3.74
CA SER A 93 3.34 -7.57 2.99
C SER A 93 1.96 -8.18 2.82
N VAL A 94 1.01 -7.87 3.71
CA VAL A 94 -0.36 -8.40 3.75
C VAL A 94 -1.33 -7.32 4.21
N ALA A 95 -2.63 -7.55 4.06
CA ALA A 95 -3.64 -6.61 4.53
C ALA A 95 -3.67 -6.52 6.06
N ALA A 96 -3.94 -5.32 6.58
CA ALA A 96 -3.95 -5.00 8.02
C ALA A 96 -5.27 -4.29 8.40
N PRO A 97 -6.10 -4.88 9.26
CA PRO A 97 -7.28 -4.20 9.81
C PRO A 97 -6.91 -2.98 10.64
N PHE A 98 -7.76 -1.96 10.61
CA PHE A 98 -7.64 -0.80 11.47
C PHE A 98 -9.01 -0.35 11.99
N GLU A 99 -8.98 0.32 13.14
CA GLU A 99 -10.15 0.90 13.78
C GLU A 99 -9.85 2.35 14.15
N VAL A 100 -10.76 3.29 13.86
CA VAL A 100 -10.60 4.72 14.16
C VAL A 100 -11.85 5.25 14.86
N ARG A 101 -11.64 6.04 15.93
CA ARG A 101 -12.66 6.93 16.48
C ARG A 101 -12.69 8.19 15.63
N GLY A 102 -13.74 8.37 14.86
CA GLY A 102 -13.84 9.43 13.86
C GLY A 102 -14.41 10.76 14.36
N PRO A 103 -14.53 11.78 13.48
CA PRO A 103 -14.24 11.72 12.04
C PRO A 103 -12.76 11.41 11.76
N PHE A 104 -12.45 10.85 10.58
CA PHE A 104 -11.09 10.45 10.20
C PHE A 104 -10.70 11.10 8.87
N HIS A 105 -9.65 11.91 8.93
CA HIS A 105 -9.07 12.54 7.74
C HIS A 105 -7.61 12.12 7.63
N ALA A 106 -7.17 11.73 6.43
CA ALA A 106 -5.80 11.36 6.17
C ALA A 106 -5.28 12.07 4.92
N ILE A 107 -4.14 12.73 5.04
CA ILE A 107 -3.49 13.43 3.92
C ILE A 107 -2.09 12.83 3.81
N GLY A 108 -1.77 12.24 2.66
CA GLY A 108 -0.56 11.43 2.56
C GLY A 108 0.11 11.43 1.21
N ALA A 109 1.39 11.08 1.24
CA ALA A 109 2.24 10.84 0.10
C ALA A 109 2.68 9.38 0.10
N VAL A 110 2.32 8.68 -0.97
CA VAL A 110 2.65 7.27 -1.21
C VAL A 110 3.94 7.20 -2.01
N MET A 111 4.92 6.43 -1.53
CA MET A 111 6.26 6.41 -2.10
C MET A 111 6.56 5.10 -2.84
N THR A 112 7.24 5.22 -3.97
CA THR A 112 7.86 4.10 -4.67
C THR A 112 8.87 3.41 -3.74
N PRO A 113 9.30 2.16 -4.02
CA PRO A 113 10.39 1.52 -3.27
C PRO A 113 11.68 2.35 -3.31
N LEU A 114 11.92 3.08 -4.41
CA LEU A 114 13.04 4.02 -4.52
C LEU A 114 12.84 5.24 -3.61
N GLY A 115 11.65 5.85 -3.61
CA GLY A 115 11.26 6.95 -2.74
C GLY A 115 11.36 6.61 -1.28
N TRP A 116 10.82 5.46 -0.88
CA TRP A 116 10.90 4.96 0.49
C TRP A 116 12.36 4.83 0.94
N ALA A 117 13.20 4.20 0.11
CA ALA A 117 14.61 4.00 0.41
C ALA A 117 15.39 5.32 0.48
N ALA A 118 15.11 6.26 -0.44
CA ALA A 118 15.76 7.57 -0.49
C ALA A 118 15.35 8.46 0.69
N PHE A 119 14.07 8.45 1.05
CA PHE A 119 13.53 9.30 2.11
C PHE A 119 13.84 8.76 3.50
N THR A 120 13.65 7.45 3.75
CA THR A 120 13.78 6.87 5.09
C THR A 120 15.13 6.21 5.36
N GLY A 121 15.81 5.71 4.31
CA GLY A 121 17.00 4.86 4.46
C GLY A 121 16.74 3.48 5.08
N MET A 122 15.49 3.17 5.44
CA MET A 122 15.11 1.97 6.19
C MET A 122 15.09 0.71 5.31
N ASP A 123 15.33 -0.44 5.95
CA ASP A 123 15.12 -1.75 5.34
C ASP A 123 13.64 -2.14 5.45
N ALA A 124 12.94 -2.23 4.32
CA ALA A 124 11.52 -2.56 4.27
C ALA A 124 11.21 -4.00 4.75
N GLY A 125 12.18 -4.92 4.68
CA GLY A 125 12.03 -6.28 5.18
C GLY A 125 12.07 -6.33 6.71
N GLU A 126 12.91 -5.49 7.33
CA GLU A 126 13.04 -5.40 8.79
C GLU A 126 11.95 -4.53 9.43
N HIS A 127 11.54 -3.45 8.74
CA HIS A 127 10.60 -2.45 9.28
C HIS A 127 9.17 -2.54 8.74
N GLY A 128 8.88 -3.49 7.84
CA GLY A 128 7.55 -3.61 7.24
C GLY A 128 6.45 -4.00 8.23
N ASN A 129 5.20 -3.78 7.82
CA ASN A 129 3.98 -4.08 8.59
C ASN A 129 3.89 -3.31 9.91
N ARG A 130 4.14 -2.01 9.87
CA ARG A 130 4.11 -1.09 11.02
C ARG A 130 3.44 0.25 10.69
N LEU A 131 2.76 0.80 11.68
CA LEU A 131 2.30 2.19 11.72
C LEU A 131 3.17 2.92 12.75
N TYR A 132 4.24 3.56 12.28
CA TYR A 132 5.16 4.25 13.17
C TYR A 132 4.76 5.72 13.37
N ARG A 133 5.06 6.26 14.55
CA ARG A 133 5.22 7.70 14.71
C ARG A 133 6.40 8.14 13.87
N ALA A 134 6.22 9.13 13.00
CA ALA A 134 7.24 9.50 12.02
C ALA A 134 8.54 10.02 12.67
N ALA A 135 8.42 10.77 13.77
CA ALA A 135 9.55 11.38 14.47
C ALA A 135 10.58 10.37 15.01
N ASP A 136 10.11 9.18 15.42
CA ASP A 136 10.98 8.14 15.98
C ASP A 136 12.03 7.63 14.97
N TRP A 137 11.77 7.84 13.68
CA TRP A 137 12.59 7.32 12.58
C TRP A 137 13.20 8.41 11.69
N LEU A 138 12.52 9.55 11.53
CA LEU A 138 12.97 10.64 10.65
C LEU A 138 13.42 11.89 11.40
N GLY A 139 13.35 11.87 12.74
CA GLY A 139 13.71 13.00 13.59
C GLY A 139 12.56 13.99 13.82
N PRO A 140 12.73 14.98 14.70
CA PRO A 140 11.64 15.83 15.17
C PRO A 140 11.03 16.75 14.10
N GLU A 141 11.80 17.14 13.07
CA GLU A 141 11.35 18.09 12.05
C GLU A 141 10.10 17.61 11.29
N VAL A 142 10.00 16.31 10.97
CA VAL A 142 8.81 15.77 10.28
C VAL A 142 7.54 15.94 11.11
N GLU A 143 7.68 15.85 12.43
CA GLU A 143 6.56 16.01 13.35
C GLU A 143 6.19 17.47 13.54
N GLU A 144 7.16 18.37 13.64
CA GLU A 144 6.92 19.81 13.66
C GLU A 144 6.15 20.27 12.42
N VAL A 145 6.61 19.85 11.22
CA VAL A 145 5.94 20.14 9.95
C VAL A 145 4.55 19.51 9.92
N GLY A 146 4.43 18.23 10.24
CA GLY A 146 3.17 17.52 10.17
C GLY A 146 2.11 18.05 11.14
N ILE A 147 2.49 18.38 12.39
CA ILE A 147 1.60 19.01 13.37
C ILE A 147 1.16 20.39 12.88
N SER A 148 2.09 21.21 12.37
CA SER A 148 1.74 22.52 11.81
C SER A 148 0.76 22.41 10.63
N LEU A 149 0.87 21.36 9.80
CA LEU A 149 -0.08 21.11 8.71
C LEU A 149 -1.43 20.65 9.23
N CYS A 150 -1.47 19.77 10.24
CA CYS A 150 -2.71 19.39 10.92
C CYS A 150 -3.43 20.63 11.47
N ASP A 151 -2.73 21.48 12.22
CA ASP A 151 -3.33 22.69 12.81
C ASP A 151 -3.85 23.66 11.75
N ALA A 152 -3.08 23.87 10.66
CA ALA A 152 -3.47 24.71 9.55
C ALA A 152 -4.68 24.16 8.77
N TYR A 153 -4.79 22.84 8.67
CA TYR A 153 -5.97 22.18 8.10
C TYR A 153 -7.19 22.37 9.00
N LEU A 154 -7.04 22.12 10.30
CA LEU A 154 -8.12 22.20 11.29
C LEU A 154 -8.68 23.62 11.44
N ASN A 155 -7.85 24.66 11.32
CA ASN A 155 -8.28 26.05 11.39
C ASN A 155 -8.73 26.63 10.02
N GLY A 156 -8.68 25.83 8.95
CA GLY A 156 -9.13 26.21 7.61
C GLY A 156 -8.19 27.14 6.85
N THR A 157 -6.94 27.33 7.31
CA THR A 157 -5.93 28.13 6.58
C THR A 157 -5.23 27.36 5.47
N LYS A 158 -5.29 26.02 5.49
CA LYS A 158 -4.81 25.14 4.42
C LYS A 158 -5.86 24.10 4.06
N SER A 159 -6.03 23.85 2.76
CA SER A 159 -6.80 22.71 2.25
C SER A 159 -6.01 21.40 2.38
N GLY A 160 -6.68 20.27 2.09
CA GLY A 160 -6.00 18.97 2.00
C GLY A 160 -4.91 18.96 0.92
N THR A 161 -5.17 19.64 -0.21
CA THR A 161 -4.22 19.83 -1.30
C THR A 161 -2.98 20.60 -0.86
N ASP A 162 -3.16 21.74 -0.18
CA ASP A 162 -2.04 22.53 0.34
C ASP A 162 -1.16 21.72 1.31
N CYS A 163 -1.78 20.84 2.11
CA CYS A 163 -1.06 19.98 3.05
C CYS A 163 -0.29 18.87 2.30
N ALA A 164 -0.90 18.24 1.30
CA ALA A 164 -0.25 17.21 0.50
C ALA A 164 0.95 17.76 -0.29
N GLU A 165 0.83 18.96 -0.85
CA GLU A 165 1.93 19.66 -1.53
C GLU A 165 3.07 20.01 -0.56
N ALA A 166 2.74 20.41 0.67
CA ALA A 166 3.75 20.66 1.70
C ALA A 166 4.46 19.38 2.14
N LEU A 167 3.75 18.25 2.29
CA LEU A 167 4.38 16.95 2.53
C LEU A 167 5.28 16.53 1.37
N CYS A 168 4.83 16.74 0.13
CA CYS A 168 5.62 16.48 -1.08
C CYS A 168 6.94 17.28 -1.09
N SER A 169 6.86 18.58 -0.77
CA SER A 169 8.02 19.47 -0.65
C SER A 169 8.97 19.06 0.48
N PHE A 170 8.41 18.62 1.62
CA PHE A 170 9.20 18.10 2.73
C PHE A 170 9.96 16.83 2.33
N ILE A 171 9.31 15.91 1.62
CA ILE A 171 9.96 14.69 1.11
C ILE A 171 11.09 15.08 0.16
N GLU A 172 10.84 15.94 -0.83
CA GLU A 172 11.84 16.39 -1.81
C GLU A 172 13.10 16.95 -1.13
N ALA A 173 12.93 17.80 -0.12
CA ALA A 173 14.05 18.40 0.62
C ALA A 173 14.87 17.38 1.42
N ASN A 174 14.31 16.20 1.71
CA ASN A 174 14.90 15.18 2.58
C ASN A 174 15.26 13.88 1.85
N LEU A 175 15.22 13.86 0.51
CA LEU A 175 15.65 12.71 -0.27
C LEU A 175 17.17 12.52 -0.22
N ASN A 176 17.60 11.31 0.11
CA ASN A 176 19.00 10.90 0.12
C ASN A 176 19.36 10.04 -1.11
N PRO A 177 20.59 10.17 -1.65
CA PRO A 177 21.00 9.36 -2.79
C PRO A 177 21.00 7.85 -2.51
N VAL A 178 20.26 7.09 -3.32
CA VAL A 178 20.35 5.62 -3.36
C VAL A 178 21.45 5.23 -4.35
N LYS A 179 22.25 4.21 -4.01
CA LYS A 179 23.33 3.72 -4.89
C LYS A 179 22.78 3.43 -6.30
N PRO A 180 23.40 3.94 -7.39
CA PRO A 180 22.84 3.81 -8.74
C PRO A 180 22.55 2.35 -9.16
N ARG A 181 23.42 1.41 -8.77
CA ARG A 181 23.22 -0.02 -9.03
C ARG A 181 22.03 -0.64 -8.29
N HIS A 182 21.60 -0.06 -7.17
CA HIS A 182 20.42 -0.50 -6.43
C HIS A 182 19.17 0.16 -7.01
N ALA A 183 19.24 1.44 -7.40
CA ALA A 183 18.14 2.09 -8.12
C ALA A 183 17.81 1.37 -9.44
N LYS A 184 18.82 0.93 -10.20
CA LYS A 184 18.63 0.07 -11.38
C LYS A 184 17.93 -1.25 -11.06
N LEU A 185 18.31 -1.90 -9.95
CA LEU A 185 17.65 -3.13 -9.51
C LEU A 185 16.18 -2.88 -9.17
N ILE A 186 15.89 -1.82 -8.41
CA ILE A 186 14.52 -1.43 -8.05
C ILE A 186 13.68 -1.24 -9.32
N HIS A 187 14.22 -0.49 -10.30
CA HIS A 187 13.56 -0.29 -11.59
C HIS A 187 13.33 -1.61 -12.34
N ALA A 188 14.32 -2.50 -12.42
CA ALA A 188 14.18 -3.80 -13.09
C ALA A 188 13.11 -4.68 -12.43
N VAL A 189 13.04 -4.68 -11.09
CA VAL A 189 12.03 -5.44 -10.34
C VAL A 189 10.63 -4.86 -10.58
N ILE A 190 10.51 -3.54 -10.61
CA ILE A 190 9.27 -2.86 -10.99
C ILE A 190 8.86 -3.32 -12.39
N GLN A 191 9.71 -3.19 -13.40
CA GLN A 191 9.39 -3.58 -14.79
C GLN A 191 9.02 -5.06 -14.91
N TRP A 192 9.71 -5.94 -14.19
CA TRP A 192 9.41 -7.36 -14.11
C TRP A 192 8.00 -7.61 -13.55
N LEU A 193 7.64 -6.93 -12.45
CA LEU A 193 6.29 -6.99 -11.91
C LEU A 193 5.28 -6.41 -12.89
N SER A 194 5.62 -5.34 -13.62
CA SER A 194 4.77 -4.67 -14.62
C SER A 194 4.46 -5.53 -15.85
N GLY A 195 5.37 -6.43 -16.23
CA GLY A 195 5.31 -7.11 -17.53
C GLY A 195 4.16 -8.11 -17.68
N ASP A 196 3.84 -8.86 -16.63
CA ASP A 196 2.78 -9.87 -16.63
C ASP A 196 2.08 -9.92 -15.26
N LEU A 197 0.84 -10.44 -15.22
CA LEU A 197 0.11 -10.76 -14.00
C LEU A 197 0.84 -11.81 -13.15
N ASN A 198 1.51 -12.78 -13.79
CA ASN A 198 2.27 -13.84 -13.11
C ASN A 198 3.67 -14.01 -13.75
N PRO A 199 4.59 -13.05 -13.53
CA PRO A 199 5.86 -13.01 -14.24
C PRO A 199 6.82 -14.11 -13.75
N ALA A 200 7.60 -14.69 -14.66
CA ALA A 200 8.54 -15.77 -14.35
C ALA A 200 9.79 -15.22 -13.66
N LEU A 201 10.33 -15.95 -12.68
CA LEU A 201 11.47 -15.47 -11.89
C LEU A 201 12.77 -15.46 -12.72
N GLU A 202 12.86 -16.35 -13.69
CA GLU A 202 13.95 -16.47 -14.65
C GLU A 202 14.14 -15.17 -15.44
N ASP A 203 13.04 -14.50 -15.81
CA ASP A 203 13.08 -13.24 -16.56
C ASP A 203 13.74 -12.12 -15.76
N LEU A 204 13.43 -12.04 -14.46
CA LEU A 204 14.08 -11.10 -13.55
C LEU A 204 15.59 -11.38 -13.45
N HIS A 205 15.97 -12.65 -13.30
CA HIS A 205 17.38 -13.05 -13.17
C HIS A 205 18.19 -12.86 -14.46
N ALA A 206 17.55 -12.94 -15.63
CA ALA A 206 18.18 -12.64 -16.90
C ALA A 206 18.50 -11.14 -17.06
N GLU A 207 17.67 -10.26 -16.48
CA GLU A 207 17.81 -8.80 -16.60
C GLU A 207 18.81 -8.20 -15.60
N ILE A 208 18.95 -8.78 -14.40
CA ILE A 208 19.75 -8.20 -13.31
C ILE A 208 21.16 -8.79 -13.24
N SER A 209 22.14 -7.97 -12.88
CA SER A 209 23.55 -8.39 -12.75
C SER A 209 23.93 -8.94 -11.36
N TYR A 210 22.96 -9.40 -10.57
CA TYR A 210 23.18 -9.90 -9.21
C TYR A 210 23.00 -11.42 -9.15
N SER A 211 23.75 -12.08 -8.27
CA SER A 211 23.45 -13.49 -7.96
C SER A 211 22.08 -13.61 -7.30
N GLU A 212 21.44 -14.78 -7.39
CA GLU A 212 20.11 -15.03 -6.83
C GLU A 212 20.01 -14.63 -5.34
N ARG A 213 20.99 -15.04 -4.52
CA ARG A 213 21.06 -14.66 -3.10
C ARG A 213 21.18 -13.14 -2.89
N GLN A 214 21.95 -12.46 -3.73
CA GLN A 214 22.11 -11.00 -3.63
C GLN A 214 20.82 -10.29 -4.05
N ALA A 215 20.19 -10.74 -5.13
CA ALA A 215 18.91 -10.23 -5.62
C ALA A 215 17.83 -10.40 -4.55
N GLN A 216 17.65 -11.60 -4.00
CA GLN A 216 16.67 -11.87 -2.94
C GLN A 216 16.83 -10.89 -1.76
N ARG A 217 18.04 -10.76 -1.22
CA ARG A 217 18.32 -9.87 -0.08
C ARG A 217 18.05 -8.40 -0.40
N LEU A 218 18.44 -7.93 -1.59
CA LEU A 218 18.23 -6.53 -1.97
C LEU A 218 16.76 -6.24 -2.27
N ILE A 219 16.04 -7.17 -2.89
CA ILE A 219 14.62 -7.05 -3.18
C ILE A 219 13.83 -7.04 -1.87
N GLU A 220 14.12 -7.94 -0.95
CA GLU A 220 13.50 -7.94 0.38
C GLU A 220 13.77 -6.63 1.12
N ARG A 221 15.00 -6.11 1.06
CA ARG A 221 15.34 -4.82 1.66
C ARG A 221 14.54 -3.64 1.13
N TYR A 222 14.25 -3.61 -0.18
CA TYR A 222 13.59 -2.44 -0.80
C TYR A 222 12.07 -2.59 -0.91
N PHE A 223 11.58 -3.82 -1.04
CA PHE A 223 10.16 -4.11 -1.27
C PHE A 223 9.48 -4.78 -0.07
N GLY A 224 10.24 -5.22 0.93
CA GLY A 224 9.75 -5.89 2.14
C GLY A 224 9.41 -7.37 1.96
N LEU A 225 9.62 -7.93 0.76
CA LEU A 225 9.31 -9.32 0.43
C LEU A 225 10.36 -9.90 -0.53
N PRO A 226 10.65 -11.21 -0.45
CA PRO A 226 11.47 -11.88 -1.46
C PRO A 226 10.72 -11.97 -2.81
N PRO A 227 11.43 -12.17 -3.94
CA PRO A 227 10.87 -12.05 -5.29
C PRO A 227 9.58 -12.84 -5.53
N GLN A 228 9.57 -14.12 -5.17
CA GLN A 228 8.39 -14.98 -5.36
C GLN A 228 7.18 -14.52 -4.54
N ALA A 229 7.40 -14.05 -3.29
CA ALA A 229 6.33 -13.52 -2.46
C ALA A 229 5.83 -12.17 -2.97
N LEU A 230 6.71 -11.37 -3.59
CA LEU A 230 6.37 -10.10 -4.22
C LEU A 230 5.48 -10.30 -5.45
N ALA A 231 5.87 -11.21 -6.37
CA ALA A 231 5.03 -11.60 -7.51
C ALA A 231 3.65 -12.08 -7.06
N ARG A 232 3.62 -12.93 -6.03
CA ARG A 232 2.38 -13.41 -5.41
C ARG A 232 1.50 -12.29 -4.86
N LYS A 233 2.07 -11.31 -4.15
CA LYS A 233 1.36 -10.13 -3.62
C LYS A 233 0.73 -9.33 -4.76
N TYR A 234 1.52 -8.93 -5.76
CA TYR A 234 1.01 -8.09 -6.85
C TYR A 234 0.04 -8.81 -7.78
N ARG A 235 0.23 -10.11 -8.02
CA ARG A 235 -0.75 -10.96 -8.73
C ARG A 235 -2.12 -10.89 -8.07
N ALA A 236 -2.17 -11.08 -6.75
CA ALA A 236 -3.42 -11.05 -6.00
C ALA A 236 -4.07 -9.65 -5.98
N LEU A 237 -3.27 -8.59 -5.80
CA LEU A 237 -3.77 -7.21 -5.80
C LEU A 237 -4.31 -6.78 -7.16
N ARG A 238 -3.64 -7.15 -8.25
CA ARG A 238 -4.14 -6.91 -9.61
C ARG A 238 -5.39 -7.72 -9.90
N ALA A 239 -5.44 -8.99 -9.48
CA ALA A 239 -6.65 -9.79 -9.60
C ALA A 239 -7.83 -9.16 -8.85
N ALA A 240 -7.58 -8.61 -7.66
CA ALA A 240 -8.57 -7.85 -6.91
C ALA A 240 -9.08 -6.64 -7.70
N GLY A 241 -8.18 -5.83 -8.26
CA GLY A 241 -8.54 -4.64 -9.06
C GLY A 241 -9.23 -4.97 -10.39
N LEU A 242 -8.85 -6.06 -11.06
CA LEU A 242 -9.52 -6.53 -12.27
C LEU A 242 -10.95 -7.02 -11.96
N LEU A 243 -11.11 -7.77 -10.87
CA LEU A 243 -12.41 -8.29 -10.45
C LEU A 243 -13.33 -7.22 -9.87
N SER A 244 -12.82 -6.05 -9.48
CA SER A 244 -13.65 -4.90 -9.08
C SER A 244 -14.15 -4.08 -10.28
N LEU A 245 -13.70 -4.36 -11.51
CA LEU A 245 -14.21 -3.66 -12.69
C LEU A 245 -15.67 -4.07 -12.97
N PRO A 246 -16.55 -3.13 -13.35
CA PRO A 246 -17.94 -3.45 -13.70
C PRO A 246 -18.07 -4.45 -14.85
N THR A 247 -17.06 -4.51 -15.72
CA THR A 247 -16.99 -5.47 -16.82
C THR A 247 -15.54 -5.86 -17.04
N LEU A 248 -15.27 -7.16 -16.97
CA LEU A 248 -13.96 -7.74 -17.23
C LEU A 248 -13.88 -8.16 -18.70
N ALA A 249 -12.85 -7.71 -19.43
CA ALA A 249 -12.65 -8.16 -20.80
C ALA A 249 -12.22 -9.64 -20.83
N PRO A 250 -12.65 -10.43 -21.85
CA PRO A 250 -12.34 -11.86 -21.92
C PRO A 250 -10.84 -12.20 -21.84
N GLU A 251 -9.98 -11.32 -22.35
CA GLU A 251 -8.53 -11.45 -22.27
C GLU A 251 -8.00 -11.45 -20.83
N TYR A 252 -8.55 -10.61 -19.94
CA TYR A 252 -8.16 -10.58 -18.53
C TYR A 252 -8.78 -11.74 -17.76
N GLU A 253 -9.98 -12.18 -18.13
CA GLU A 253 -10.59 -13.38 -17.56
C GLU A 253 -9.74 -14.62 -17.84
N ALA A 254 -9.27 -14.78 -19.08
CA ALA A 254 -8.35 -15.86 -19.45
C ALA A 254 -7.03 -15.77 -18.66
N LYS A 255 -6.40 -14.59 -18.58
CA LYS A 255 -5.18 -14.36 -17.80
C LYS A 255 -5.37 -14.70 -16.31
N LEU A 256 -6.51 -14.35 -15.71
CA LEU A 256 -6.82 -14.73 -14.33
C LEU A 256 -6.96 -16.25 -14.19
N GLY A 257 -7.59 -16.93 -15.16
CA GLY A 257 -7.71 -18.39 -15.17
C GLY A 257 -6.35 -19.11 -15.23
N GLU A 258 -5.37 -18.53 -15.92
CA GLU A 258 -4.02 -19.08 -16.01
C GLU A 258 -3.15 -18.75 -14.80
N ALA A 259 -3.39 -17.60 -14.16
CA ALA A 259 -2.57 -17.09 -13.06
C ALA A 259 -2.82 -17.77 -11.71
N PHE A 260 -3.95 -18.48 -11.55
CA PHE A 260 -4.31 -19.16 -10.29
C PHE A 260 -4.70 -20.62 -10.54
N TYR A 261 -4.28 -21.50 -9.64
CA TYR A 261 -4.58 -22.94 -9.71
C TYR A 261 -6.09 -23.24 -9.75
N ASP A 262 -6.87 -22.54 -8.90
CA ASP A 262 -8.33 -22.60 -8.89
C ASP A 262 -8.92 -21.32 -8.27
N GLN A 263 -10.26 -21.18 -8.34
CA GLN A 263 -10.96 -20.03 -7.78
C GLN A 263 -10.81 -19.90 -6.25
N SER A 264 -10.74 -21.03 -5.53
CA SER A 264 -10.57 -21.02 -4.07
C SER A 264 -9.18 -20.51 -3.68
N HIS A 265 -8.16 -20.87 -4.44
CA HIS A 265 -6.80 -20.37 -4.31
C HIS A 265 -6.77 -18.85 -4.55
N MET A 266 -7.36 -18.38 -5.66
CA MET A 266 -7.47 -16.94 -5.95
C MET A 266 -8.14 -16.16 -4.81
N ILE A 267 -9.30 -16.63 -4.32
CA ILE A 267 -10.02 -15.98 -3.21
C ILE A 267 -9.16 -15.90 -1.95
N ARG A 268 -8.40 -16.95 -1.62
CA ARG A 268 -7.50 -16.95 -0.46
C ARG A 268 -6.38 -15.94 -0.60
N GLU A 269 -5.80 -15.81 -1.79
CA GLU A 269 -4.74 -14.83 -2.04
C GLU A 269 -5.26 -13.40 -2.01
N ILE A 270 -6.39 -13.12 -2.66
CA ILE A 270 -7.04 -11.79 -2.63
C ILE A 270 -7.38 -11.43 -1.18
N ARG A 271 -7.97 -12.35 -0.40
CA ARG A 271 -8.26 -12.09 1.01
C ARG A 271 -7.00 -11.83 1.84
N LEU A 272 -5.89 -12.49 1.53
CA LEU A 272 -4.63 -12.31 2.24
C LEU A 272 -4.01 -10.92 1.98
N PHE A 273 -3.98 -10.47 0.73
CA PHE A 273 -3.26 -9.26 0.34
C PHE A 273 -4.16 -8.02 0.26
N ALA A 274 -5.41 -8.16 -0.16
CA ALA A 274 -6.38 -7.07 -0.20
C ALA A 274 -7.29 -7.01 1.04
N GLY A 275 -7.34 -8.06 1.87
CA GLY A 275 -8.14 -8.09 3.08
C GLY A 275 -9.64 -8.36 2.87
N ARG A 276 -10.07 -8.51 1.61
CA ARG A 276 -11.48 -8.64 1.19
C ARG A 276 -11.64 -9.82 0.24
N THR A 277 -12.86 -10.29 0.06
CA THR A 277 -13.18 -11.31 -0.96
C THR A 277 -13.63 -10.61 -2.25
N PRO A 278 -13.45 -11.23 -3.44
CA PRO A 278 -13.89 -10.64 -4.71
C PRO A 278 -15.34 -10.14 -4.71
N SER A 279 -16.25 -10.90 -4.10
CA SER A 279 -17.67 -10.52 -3.97
C SER A 279 -17.94 -9.25 -3.17
N ARG A 280 -17.01 -8.86 -2.28
CA ARG A 280 -17.08 -7.61 -1.52
C ARG A 280 -16.32 -6.47 -2.21
N LEU A 281 -15.57 -6.76 -3.28
CA LEU A 281 -14.94 -5.75 -4.13
C LEU A 281 -15.90 -5.22 -5.20
N THR A 282 -16.88 -6.05 -5.60
CA THR A 282 -17.95 -5.72 -6.56
C THR A 282 -19.21 -5.16 -5.90
N ASP A 283 -19.17 -4.87 -4.60
CA ASP A 283 -20.32 -4.32 -3.88
C ASP A 283 -20.43 -2.83 -4.20
N ASP A 284 -21.56 -2.37 -4.76
CA ASP A 284 -21.80 -0.97 -5.13
C ASP A 284 -21.71 -0.02 -3.90
N ASP A 285 -21.84 -0.57 -2.70
CA ASP A 285 -21.63 0.12 -1.42
C ASP A 285 -20.13 0.20 -1.01
N SER A 286 -19.18 -0.28 -1.83
CA SER A 286 -17.73 -0.40 -1.53
C SER A 286 -16.71 0.38 -2.41
N PRO A 287 -17.00 1.61 -2.94
CA PRO A 287 -16.08 2.34 -3.86
C PRO A 287 -14.66 2.62 -3.32
N TYR A 288 -14.47 2.74 -2.00
CA TYR A 288 -13.16 3.00 -1.38
C TYR A 288 -12.13 1.89 -1.61
N LEU A 289 -12.55 0.62 -1.69
CA LEU A 289 -11.64 -0.47 -1.98
C LEU A 289 -11.23 -0.48 -3.45
N THR A 290 -12.13 -0.18 -4.36
CA THR A 290 -11.83 0.03 -5.79
C THR A 290 -10.89 1.21 -5.98
N GLU A 291 -11.00 2.25 -5.14
CA GLU A 291 -10.11 3.40 -5.13
C GLU A 291 -8.75 3.12 -4.46
N MET A 292 -8.67 2.41 -3.33
CA MET A 292 -7.39 2.03 -2.71
C MET A 292 -6.64 0.94 -3.47
N LEU A 293 -7.37 -0.03 -4.02
CA LEU A 293 -6.88 -1.03 -4.97
C LEU A 293 -6.81 -0.44 -6.39
N ASP A 294 -7.14 0.85 -6.55
CA ASP A 294 -7.03 1.51 -7.82
C ASP A 294 -5.60 1.36 -8.28
N LEU A 295 -5.54 0.77 -9.47
CA LEU A 295 -4.43 0.60 -10.36
C LEU A 295 -3.47 1.80 -10.40
N ARG A 296 -3.94 3.01 -10.06
CA ARG A 296 -3.14 4.23 -9.84
C ARG A 296 -2.15 4.16 -8.66
N ASN A 297 -2.45 3.44 -7.58
CA ASN A 297 -1.51 3.14 -6.48
C ASN A 297 -0.43 2.12 -6.89
N PHE A 298 -0.64 1.45 -8.03
CA PHE A 298 0.30 0.58 -8.70
C PHE A 298 0.92 1.27 -9.93
N ARG A 299 1.05 2.59 -9.95
CA ARG A 299 1.55 3.37 -11.10
C ARG A 299 2.90 2.94 -11.67
N GLU A 300 3.70 2.21 -10.90
CA GLU A 300 4.96 1.61 -11.36
C GLU A 300 4.75 0.26 -12.09
N ILE A 301 3.66 -0.42 -11.76
CA ILE A 301 3.29 -1.78 -12.13
C ILE A 301 2.01 -1.71 -12.98
N ASP A 302 2.18 -1.48 -14.29
CA ASP A 302 1.07 -1.43 -15.26
C ASP A 302 0.16 -2.64 -15.02
N PRO A 303 -1.08 -2.45 -14.52
CA PRO A 303 -1.94 -3.57 -14.15
C PRO A 303 -2.46 -4.34 -15.36
N ILE A 304 -2.26 -3.79 -16.56
CA ILE A 304 -2.68 -4.36 -17.82
C ILE A 304 -1.48 -4.97 -18.58
N GLY A 305 -0.24 -4.76 -18.11
CA GLY A 305 0.96 -4.88 -18.94
C GLY A 305 1.00 -3.73 -19.97
N PRO A 306 2.12 -3.52 -20.70
CA PRO A 306 2.24 -2.39 -21.62
C PRO A 306 1.05 -2.35 -22.58
N THR A 307 0.08 -1.48 -22.29
CA THR A 307 -0.93 -1.13 -23.28
C THR A 307 -0.19 -0.47 -24.42
N ASP A 308 -0.39 -0.97 -25.62
CA ASP A 308 0.14 -0.42 -26.85
C ASP A 308 -0.44 1.00 -27.06
N ARG A 309 0.04 1.99 -26.28
CA ARG A 309 -0.28 3.41 -26.43
C ARG A 309 0.51 3.99 -27.60
N LEU A 310 0.54 3.29 -28.72
CA LEU A 310 1.09 3.76 -29.99
C LEU A 310 0.33 3.10 -31.14
N ARG A 311 -0.96 3.40 -31.30
CA ARG A 311 -1.67 3.39 -32.60
C ARG A 311 -3.08 3.98 -32.51
N SER A 312 -3.15 5.30 -32.42
CA SER A 312 -4.18 6.06 -33.16
C SER A 312 -3.71 7.51 -33.31
N LYS A 313 -3.87 7.98 -34.54
CA LYS A 313 -3.51 9.31 -35.05
C LYS A 313 -4.30 10.43 -34.39
#